data_AF-A0A643BQH0-F1
#
_entry.id   AF-A0A643BQH0-F1
#
_cell.length_a   1.000
_cell.length_b   1.000
_cell.length_c   1.000
_cell.angle_alpha   90.00
_cell.angle_beta   90.00
_cell.angle_gamma   90.00
#
_symmetry.space_group_name_H-M   'P 1'
#
loop_
_entity.id
_entity.type
_entity.pdbx_description
1 polymer ?
#
loop_
_entity_poly.entity_id
_entity_poly.type
_entity_poly.pdbx_seq_one_letter_code
_entity_poly.pdbx_strand_id
1 'polypeptide(L)'
;YILSISRENLNKDLLTAVEKYPNAKVHFGHRLLKCNPEEGMITVLGHENVPKDVTCDLIVGCDGAYSTVRTHLMKKPRFDYSQQYIPHGFMELTIPPKNGDYAMEPNYLHIWPRDTFMMIALPNMNKSFTCTLFMPFEEFEKLLTSSDVLNFFQKYFPDSIPLIGKQTLAQDFFLLPAQPMISVKCSSFHFKSHCVLMGDAAHAIVPFFGQGMNAGFEDCLVFDELMDKFNNDL
;
A
#
# COMPACT_ATOMS: atom_id res chain seq x y z
N TYR A 1 -19.48 3.27 8.54
CA TYR A 1 -18.55 4.26 9.14
C TYR A 1 -17.13 3.80 8.82
N ILE A 2 -16.21 4.72 8.55
CA ILE A 2 -14.79 4.42 8.29
C ILE A 2 -13.92 5.11 9.35
N LEU A 3 -12.75 4.54 9.65
CA LEU A 3 -11.81 5.09 10.62
C LEU A 3 -10.48 5.41 9.93
N SER A 4 -9.92 6.59 10.21
CA SER A 4 -8.56 6.93 9.81
C SER A 4 -7.57 6.30 10.79
N ILE A 5 -6.63 5.51 10.29
CA ILE A 5 -5.60 4.86 11.09
C ILE A 5 -4.22 5.05 10.46
N SER A 6 -3.19 5.17 11.31
CA SER A 6 -1.80 5.27 10.83
C SER A 6 -1.33 3.90 10.34
N ARG A 7 -0.84 3.85 9.10
CA ARG A 7 -0.21 2.66 8.51
C ARG A 7 0.94 2.14 9.37
N GLU A 8 1.79 3.05 9.84
CA GLU A 8 2.97 2.70 10.61
C GLU A 8 2.60 2.07 11.96
N ASN A 9 1.68 2.69 12.69
CA ASN A 9 1.26 2.19 14.01
C ASN A 9 0.53 0.86 13.89
N LEU A 10 -0.39 0.72 12.92
CA LEU A 10 -1.06 -0.54 12.66
C LEU A 10 -0.05 -1.66 12.38
N ASN A 11 0.95 -1.40 11.53
CA ASN A 11 1.97 -2.41 11.21
C ASN A 11 2.83 -2.77 12.42
N LYS A 12 3.23 -1.78 13.25
CA LYS A 12 3.96 -2.02 14.51
C LYS A 12 3.15 -2.89 15.47
N ASP A 13 1.87 -2.58 15.66
CA ASP A 13 0.98 -3.31 16.56
C ASP A 13 0.77 -4.75 16.07
N LEU A 14 0.60 -4.97 14.76
CA LEU A 14 0.50 -6.31 14.17
C LEU A 14 1.79 -7.11 14.34
N LEU A 15 2.96 -6.51 14.11
CA LEU A 15 4.25 -7.19 14.33
C LEU A 15 4.44 -7.57 15.81
N THR A 16 4.12 -6.67 16.73
CA THR A 16 4.12 -6.98 18.17
C THR A 16 3.11 -8.07 18.52
N ALA A 17 1.95 -8.11 17.85
CA ALA A 17 0.96 -9.17 18.06
C ALA A 17 1.48 -10.53 17.58
N VAL A 18 2.17 -10.59 16.43
CA VAL A 18 2.82 -11.82 15.91
C VAL A 18 3.86 -12.33 16.90
N GLU A 19 4.71 -11.46 17.45
CA GLU A 19 5.79 -11.85 18.38
C GLU A 19 5.29 -12.42 19.71
N LYS A 20 4.02 -12.21 20.09
CA LYS A 20 3.42 -12.82 21.28
C LYS A 20 3.21 -14.33 21.14
N TYR A 21 3.16 -14.85 19.91
CA TYR A 21 3.00 -16.28 19.66
C TYR A 21 4.38 -16.96 19.68
N PRO A 22 4.64 -17.91 20.60
CA PRO A 22 5.98 -18.50 20.75
C PRO A 22 6.45 -19.30 19.52
N ASN A 23 5.48 -19.76 18.72
CA ASN A 23 5.65 -20.49 17.47
C ASN A 23 5.75 -19.59 16.22
N ALA A 24 5.65 -18.26 16.36
CA ALA A 24 5.85 -17.32 15.28
C ALA A 24 7.19 -16.60 15.42
N LYS A 25 7.89 -16.38 14.29
CA LYS A 25 9.16 -15.65 14.23
C LYS A 25 9.13 -14.67 13.07
N VAL A 26 9.58 -13.44 13.32
CA VAL A 26 9.75 -12.42 12.29
C VAL A 26 11.24 -12.24 12.01
N HIS A 27 11.64 -12.50 10.77
CA HIS A 27 13.02 -12.34 10.30
C HIS A 27 13.15 -11.04 9.49
N PHE A 28 13.36 -9.91 10.18
CA PHE A 28 13.62 -8.63 9.50
C PHE A 28 14.93 -8.64 8.71
N GLY A 29 15.05 -7.76 7.72
CA GLY A 29 16.26 -7.66 6.89
C GLY A 29 16.50 -8.87 5.98
N HIS A 30 15.49 -9.72 5.76
CA HIS A 30 15.55 -10.88 4.88
C HIS A 30 14.68 -10.65 3.65
N ARG A 31 15.29 -10.68 2.47
CA ARG A 31 14.60 -10.53 1.18
C ARG A 31 14.46 -11.87 0.49
N LEU A 32 13.26 -12.24 0.08
CA LEU A 32 13.03 -13.40 -0.79
C LEU A 32 13.66 -13.16 -2.16
N LEU A 33 14.49 -14.10 -2.63
CA LEU A 33 15.08 -14.09 -3.98
C LEU A 33 14.39 -15.07 -4.90
N LYS A 34 14.14 -16.29 -4.41
CA LYS A 34 13.56 -17.40 -5.17
C LYS A 34 12.63 -18.21 -4.29
N CYS A 35 11.63 -18.82 -4.91
CA CYS A 35 10.83 -19.85 -4.27
C CYS A 35 10.58 -21.00 -5.25
N ASN A 36 10.58 -22.22 -4.71
CA ASN A 36 10.15 -23.43 -5.40
C ASN A 36 9.06 -24.11 -4.58
N PRO A 37 7.77 -23.78 -4.86
CA PRO A 37 6.66 -24.32 -4.08
C PRO A 37 6.61 -25.86 -4.07
N GLU A 38 6.91 -26.51 -5.20
CA GLU A 38 6.81 -27.98 -5.30
C GLU A 38 7.87 -28.72 -4.48
N GLU A 39 9.01 -28.07 -4.23
CA GLU A 39 10.08 -28.60 -3.38
C GLU A 39 9.97 -28.10 -1.92
N GLY A 40 8.98 -27.26 -1.61
CA GLY A 40 8.83 -26.67 -0.28
C GLY A 40 10.03 -25.83 0.14
N MET A 41 10.62 -25.06 -0.79
CA MET A 41 11.88 -24.35 -0.52
C MET A 41 11.82 -22.88 -0.94
N ILE A 42 12.39 -22.01 -0.11
CA ILE A 42 12.64 -20.60 -0.43
C ILE A 42 14.12 -20.27 -0.26
N THR A 43 14.62 -19.36 -1.10
CA THR A 43 15.96 -18.79 -0.98
C THR A 43 15.84 -17.33 -0.53
N VAL A 44 16.39 -17.01 0.63
CA VAL A 44 16.37 -15.67 1.22
C VAL A 44 17.76 -15.06 1.29
N LEU A 45 17.84 -13.74 1.20
CA LEU A 45 19.05 -12.95 1.37
C LEU A 45 18.93 -12.13 2.65
N GLY A 46 19.71 -12.49 3.67
CA GLY A 46 19.81 -11.74 4.93
C GLY A 46 20.93 -10.70 4.92
N HIS A 47 21.25 -10.15 6.09
CA HIS A 47 22.29 -9.12 6.28
C HIS A 47 23.69 -9.50 5.81
N GLU A 48 24.02 -10.80 5.83
CA GLU A 48 25.33 -11.30 5.39
C GLU A 48 25.49 -11.26 3.86
N ASN A 49 24.44 -10.91 3.11
CA ASN A 49 24.40 -10.96 1.64
C ASN A 49 24.76 -12.34 1.05
N VAL A 50 24.58 -13.40 1.84
CA VAL A 50 24.72 -14.79 1.40
C VAL A 50 23.32 -15.39 1.25
N PRO A 51 22.95 -15.91 0.07
CA PRO A 51 21.69 -16.63 -0.11
C PRO A 51 21.63 -17.86 0.81
N LYS A 52 20.51 -18.04 1.50
CA LYS A 52 20.24 -19.20 2.37
C LYS A 52 18.92 -19.85 1.97
N ASP A 53 18.94 -21.17 1.82
CA ASP A 53 17.75 -21.95 1.53
C ASP A 53 17.07 -22.37 2.85
N VAL A 54 15.75 -22.28 2.87
CA VAL A 54 14.89 -22.63 4.00
C VAL A 54 13.75 -23.48 3.48
N THR A 55 13.46 -24.59 4.19
CA THR A 55 12.36 -25.49 3.85
C THR A 55 11.09 -25.10 4.59
N CYS A 56 9.94 -25.33 3.94
CA CYS A 56 8.61 -25.02 4.45
C CYS A 56 7.55 -25.87 3.74
N ASP A 57 6.45 -26.15 4.42
CA ASP A 57 5.33 -26.89 3.84
C ASP A 57 4.40 -25.99 3.00
N LEU A 58 4.29 -24.71 3.40
CA LEU A 58 3.43 -23.71 2.77
C LEU A 58 4.15 -22.37 2.63
N ILE A 59 4.03 -21.76 1.45
CA ILE A 59 4.50 -20.40 1.16
C ILE A 59 3.31 -19.46 1.05
N VAL A 60 3.20 -18.51 1.97
CA VAL A 60 2.17 -17.45 1.92
C VAL A 60 2.79 -16.16 1.37
N GLY A 61 2.41 -15.80 0.15
CA GLY A 61 2.86 -14.58 -0.52
C GLY A 61 2.08 -13.36 -0.08
N CYS A 62 2.61 -12.64 0.92
CA CYS A 62 2.14 -11.33 1.39
C CYS A 62 3.16 -10.21 1.10
N ASP A 63 3.96 -10.37 0.04
CA ASP A 63 5.10 -9.52 -0.32
C ASP A 63 4.73 -8.33 -1.23
N GLY A 64 3.45 -7.92 -1.17
CA GLY A 64 2.95 -6.66 -1.71
C GLY A 64 2.75 -6.62 -3.22
N ALA A 65 2.46 -5.42 -3.72
CA ALA A 65 2.06 -5.20 -5.11
C ALA A 65 3.11 -5.66 -6.14
N TYR A 66 4.38 -5.67 -5.77
CA TYR A 66 5.53 -6.14 -6.59
C TYR A 66 6.02 -7.53 -6.15
N SER A 67 5.09 -8.43 -5.81
CA SER A 67 5.35 -9.75 -5.27
C SER A 67 6.38 -10.57 -6.07
N THR A 68 7.42 -11.01 -5.36
CA THR A 68 8.42 -11.98 -5.83
C THR A 68 7.80 -13.37 -5.91
N VAL A 69 6.95 -13.74 -4.95
CA VAL A 69 6.22 -15.04 -4.97
C VAL A 69 5.36 -15.14 -6.21
N ARG A 70 4.51 -14.15 -6.49
CA ARG A 70 3.68 -14.09 -7.70
C ARG A 70 4.52 -14.19 -8.97
N THR A 71 5.65 -13.48 -9.03
CA THR A 71 6.57 -13.54 -10.18
C THR A 71 7.07 -14.97 -10.48
N HIS A 72 7.20 -15.81 -9.46
CA HIS A 72 7.54 -17.22 -9.65
C HIS A 72 6.32 -18.06 -10.09
N LEU A 73 5.14 -17.78 -9.55
CA LEU A 73 3.90 -18.46 -9.96
C LEU A 73 3.52 -18.17 -11.42
N MET A 74 3.79 -16.95 -11.91
CA MET A 74 3.57 -16.57 -13.32
C MET A 74 4.34 -17.44 -14.33
N LYS A 75 5.40 -18.13 -13.91
CA LYS A 75 6.16 -19.04 -14.77
C LYS A 75 5.54 -20.44 -14.86
N LYS A 76 4.52 -20.72 -14.03
CA LYS A 76 3.83 -22.02 -14.00
C LYS A 76 2.69 -22.04 -15.04
N PRO A 77 2.36 -23.21 -15.61
CA PRO A 77 1.32 -23.31 -16.63
C PRO A 77 -0.05 -22.85 -16.11
N ARG A 78 -0.86 -22.24 -16.99
CA ARG A 78 -2.25 -21.82 -16.72
C ARG A 78 -2.38 -20.78 -15.58
N PHE A 79 -1.44 -19.83 -15.52
CA PHE A 79 -1.51 -18.68 -14.63
C PHE A 79 -1.65 -17.40 -15.45
N ASP A 80 -2.87 -16.89 -15.59
CA ASP A 80 -3.10 -15.58 -16.20
C ASP A 80 -2.79 -14.46 -15.20
N TYR A 81 -2.10 -13.43 -15.69
CA TYR A 81 -1.66 -12.27 -14.93
C TYR A 81 -1.79 -11.01 -15.78
N SER A 82 -2.26 -9.92 -15.16
CA SER A 82 -2.18 -8.58 -15.74
C SER A 82 -1.61 -7.60 -14.74
N GLN A 83 -0.70 -6.74 -15.19
CA GLN A 83 -0.21 -5.57 -14.47
C GLN A 83 -0.30 -4.35 -15.36
N GLN A 84 -0.87 -3.28 -14.82
CA GLN A 84 -1.04 -2.02 -15.50
C GLN A 84 -0.65 -0.88 -14.55
N TYR A 85 0.24 0.00 -15.01
CA TYR A 85 0.40 1.31 -14.38
C TYR A 85 -0.74 2.20 -14.86
N ILE A 86 -1.43 2.86 -13.94
CA ILE A 86 -2.44 3.83 -14.31
C ILE A 86 -1.79 5.20 -14.61
N PRO A 87 -2.41 6.05 -15.45
CA PRO A 87 -1.84 7.36 -15.80
C PRO A 87 -1.65 8.30 -14.60
N HIS A 88 -2.40 8.08 -13.51
CA HIS A 88 -2.32 8.87 -12.30
C HIS A 88 -1.16 8.43 -11.40
N GLY A 89 -0.43 9.42 -10.90
CA GLY A 89 0.42 9.28 -9.73
C GLY A 89 -0.28 9.81 -8.48
N PHE A 90 0.32 9.56 -7.32
CA PHE A 90 -0.10 10.19 -6.07
C PHE A 90 1.06 10.90 -5.37
N MET A 91 0.74 11.93 -4.59
CA MET A 91 1.69 12.67 -3.75
C MET A 91 1.05 12.95 -2.40
N GLU A 92 1.85 12.86 -1.33
CA GLU A 92 1.41 13.19 0.02
C GLU A 92 1.78 14.64 0.39
N LEU A 93 0.84 15.35 1.01
CA LEU A 93 1.00 16.70 1.56
C LEU A 93 0.43 16.72 2.98
N THR A 94 0.79 17.72 3.79
CA THR A 94 0.31 17.81 5.17
C THR A 94 -0.43 19.11 5.44
N ILE A 95 -1.62 19.03 6.05
CA ILE A 95 -2.28 20.17 6.68
C ILE A 95 -1.91 20.17 8.18
N PRO A 96 -1.11 21.12 8.66
CA PRO A 96 -0.73 21.18 10.07
C PRO A 96 -1.91 21.60 10.97
N PRO A 97 -1.81 21.36 12.30
CA PRO A 97 -2.76 21.91 13.26
C PRO A 97 -2.79 23.44 13.21
N LYS A 98 -3.96 24.02 13.45
CA LYS A 98 -4.15 25.48 13.59
C LYS A 98 -4.41 25.79 15.06
N ASN A 99 -3.54 26.60 15.66
CA ASN A 99 -3.61 26.96 17.09
C ASN A 99 -3.67 25.74 18.04
N GLY A 100 -3.01 24.63 17.67
CA GLY A 100 -2.96 23.41 18.46
C GLY A 100 -4.15 22.46 18.29
N ASP A 101 -5.10 22.76 17.39
CA ASP A 101 -6.23 21.87 17.07
C ASP A 101 -6.36 21.64 15.56
N TYR A 102 -7.29 20.76 15.16
CA TYR A 102 -7.54 20.47 13.76
C TYR A 102 -7.93 21.73 12.97
N ALA A 103 -7.35 21.87 11.78
CA ALA A 103 -7.64 23.01 10.89
C ALA A 103 -8.99 22.89 10.14
N MET A 104 -9.63 21.72 10.18
CA MET A 104 -10.91 21.37 9.54
C MET A 104 -11.66 20.35 10.41
N GLU A 105 -12.93 20.03 10.11
CA GLU A 105 -13.70 19.03 10.85
C GLU A 105 -13.02 17.65 10.87
N PRO A 106 -12.64 17.09 12.03
CA PRO A 106 -11.78 15.90 12.09
C PRO A 106 -12.49 14.58 11.82
N ASN A 107 -13.82 14.54 11.79
CA ASN A 107 -14.59 13.30 11.65
C ASN A 107 -15.17 13.09 10.25
N TYR A 108 -14.51 13.66 9.22
CA TYR A 108 -14.87 13.52 7.83
C TYR A 108 -13.68 13.02 7.00
N LEU A 109 -14.01 12.27 5.94
CA LEU A 109 -13.11 12.12 4.80
C LEU A 109 -13.29 13.37 3.94
N HIS A 110 -12.28 14.24 3.95
CA HIS A 110 -12.32 15.46 3.13
C HIS A 110 -11.94 15.11 1.70
N ILE A 111 -12.69 15.61 0.73
CA ILE A 111 -12.50 15.31 -0.69
C ILE A 111 -12.61 16.62 -1.48
N TRP A 112 -11.60 16.89 -2.30
CA TRP A 112 -11.62 17.93 -3.33
C TRP A 112 -11.70 17.24 -4.70
N PRO A 113 -12.91 16.91 -5.19
CA PRO A 113 -13.07 16.24 -6.47
C PRO A 113 -12.94 17.26 -7.62
N ARG A 114 -12.13 16.96 -8.63
CA ARG A 114 -12.11 17.64 -9.93
C ARG A 114 -12.31 16.60 -11.04
N ASP A 115 -12.33 17.04 -12.29
CA ASP A 115 -12.66 16.16 -13.41
C ASP A 115 -11.64 15.03 -13.57
N THR A 116 -10.36 15.37 -13.72
CA THR A 116 -9.28 14.42 -14.00
C THR A 116 -8.30 14.22 -12.85
N PHE A 117 -8.49 14.90 -11.72
CA PHE A 117 -7.62 14.79 -10.55
C PHE A 117 -8.42 15.10 -9.28
N MET A 118 -7.91 14.67 -8.13
CA MET A 118 -8.59 14.87 -6.86
C MET A 118 -7.59 14.91 -5.71
N MET A 119 -7.97 15.55 -4.62
CA MET A 119 -7.23 15.48 -3.36
C MET A 119 -8.15 14.94 -2.28
N ILE A 120 -7.64 14.08 -1.41
CA ILE A 120 -8.34 13.65 -0.19
C ILE A 120 -7.51 14.03 1.02
N ALA A 121 -8.14 14.22 2.18
CA ALA A 121 -7.42 14.39 3.44
C ALA A 121 -8.03 13.50 4.54
N LEU A 122 -7.16 12.79 5.26
CA LEU A 122 -7.51 11.96 6.40
C LEU A 122 -6.90 12.53 7.70
N PRO A 123 -7.66 12.54 8.81
CA PRO A 123 -7.21 13.08 10.08
C PRO A 123 -6.16 12.18 10.73
N ASN A 124 -5.18 12.80 11.38
CA ASN A 124 -4.19 12.14 12.24
C ASN A 124 -4.45 12.43 13.72
N MET A 125 -3.91 11.60 14.61
CA MET A 125 -4.07 11.77 16.07
C MET A 125 -3.38 13.03 16.61
N ASN A 126 -2.32 13.50 15.94
CA ASN A 126 -1.56 14.70 16.30
C ASN A 126 -2.23 16.01 15.82
N LYS A 127 -3.52 15.97 15.49
CA LYS A 127 -4.32 17.11 15.00
C LYS A 127 -3.99 17.60 13.58
N SER A 128 -3.11 16.94 12.85
CA SER A 128 -2.86 17.22 11.42
C SER A 128 -3.81 16.43 10.51
N PHE A 129 -3.78 16.73 9.21
CA PHE A 129 -4.32 15.84 8.18
C PHE A 129 -3.23 15.48 7.18
N THR A 130 -3.20 14.21 6.76
CA THR A 130 -2.43 13.78 5.60
C THR A 130 -3.31 13.91 4.37
N CYS A 131 -2.88 14.72 3.42
CA CYS A 131 -3.52 14.88 2.13
C CYS A 131 -2.86 13.97 1.10
N THR A 132 -3.65 13.35 0.23
CA THR A 132 -3.15 12.62 -0.93
C THR A 132 -3.72 13.24 -2.19
N LEU A 133 -2.86 13.83 -3.01
CA LEU A 133 -3.20 14.38 -4.32
C LEU A 133 -3.01 13.31 -5.38
N PHE A 134 -4.07 13.00 -6.13
CA PHE A 134 -4.08 12.09 -7.27
C PHE A 134 -4.23 12.89 -8.55
N MET A 135 -3.28 12.76 -9.47
CA MET A 135 -3.28 13.53 -10.71
C MET A 135 -2.50 12.78 -11.81
N PRO A 136 -2.84 12.94 -13.10
CA PRO A 136 -2.04 12.37 -14.18
C PRO A 136 -0.58 12.83 -14.11
N PHE A 137 0.37 11.93 -14.41
CA PHE A 137 1.80 12.28 -14.43
C PHE A 137 2.09 13.47 -15.35
N GLU A 138 1.44 13.55 -16.50
CA GLU A 138 1.58 14.68 -17.44
C GLU A 138 1.23 16.05 -16.81
N GLU A 139 0.32 16.10 -15.84
CA GLU A 139 0.01 17.33 -15.13
C GLU A 139 1.04 17.62 -14.03
N PHE A 140 1.60 16.60 -13.37
CA PHE A 140 2.71 16.79 -12.43
C PHE A 140 3.94 17.35 -13.15
N GLU A 141 4.24 16.86 -14.35
CA GLU A 141 5.37 17.29 -15.17
C GLU A 141 5.28 18.74 -15.66
N LYS A 142 4.08 19.33 -15.66
CA LYS A 142 3.86 20.76 -15.98
C LYS A 142 4.21 21.69 -14.80
N LEU A 143 4.29 21.17 -13.58
CA LEU A 143 4.50 21.97 -12.36
C LEU A 143 5.98 21.96 -11.97
N LEU A 144 6.77 22.82 -12.63
CA LEU A 144 8.24 22.82 -12.50
C LEU A 144 8.76 23.81 -11.46
N THR A 145 7.97 24.81 -11.11
CA THR A 145 8.36 25.86 -10.16
C THR A 145 7.37 26.03 -9.04
N SER A 146 7.79 26.64 -7.93
CA SER A 146 6.88 27.00 -6.83
C SER A 146 5.74 27.91 -7.29
N SER A 147 5.95 28.75 -8.30
CA SER A 147 4.90 29.60 -8.87
C SER A 147 3.84 28.75 -9.57
N ASP A 148 4.26 27.74 -10.34
CA ASP A 148 3.34 26.84 -11.05
C ASP A 148 2.46 26.06 -10.06
N VAL A 149 3.07 25.49 -9.01
CA VAL A 149 2.36 24.79 -7.94
C VAL A 149 1.34 25.71 -7.28
N LEU A 150 1.75 26.92 -6.89
CA LEU A 150 0.86 27.87 -6.24
C LEU A 150 -0.29 28.33 -7.15
N ASN A 151 -0.01 28.56 -8.43
CA ASN A 151 -1.04 28.92 -9.41
C ASN A 151 -2.02 27.77 -9.65
N PHE A 152 -1.52 26.54 -9.73
CA PHE A 152 -2.34 25.34 -9.85
C PHE A 152 -3.27 25.17 -8.65
N PHE A 153 -2.73 25.25 -7.43
CA PHE A 153 -3.53 25.19 -6.21
C PHE A 153 -4.47 26.38 -6.08
N GLN A 154 -4.08 27.58 -6.48
CA GLN A 154 -4.97 28.76 -6.43
C GLN A 154 -6.16 28.60 -7.38
N LYS A 155 -5.94 27.96 -8.53
CA LYS A 155 -6.98 27.71 -9.54
C LYS A 155 -7.90 26.56 -9.12
N TYR A 156 -7.34 25.46 -8.65
CA TYR A 156 -8.10 24.22 -8.45
C TYR A 156 -8.38 23.88 -7.00
N PHE A 157 -7.56 24.29 -6.03
CA PHE A 157 -7.71 23.98 -4.60
C PHE A 157 -7.49 25.23 -3.72
N PRO A 158 -8.23 26.34 -3.96
CA PRO A 158 -7.89 27.64 -3.39
C PRO A 158 -7.91 27.67 -1.86
N ASP A 159 -8.81 26.90 -1.25
CA ASP A 159 -8.98 26.76 0.19
C ASP A 159 -7.89 25.94 0.86
N SER A 160 -7.17 25.08 0.12
CA SER A 160 -6.10 24.27 0.71
C SER A 160 -4.81 25.05 0.92
N ILE A 161 -4.57 26.15 0.21
CA ILE A 161 -3.39 27.00 0.39
C ILE A 161 -3.30 27.56 1.83
N PRO A 162 -4.33 28.21 2.39
CA PRO A 162 -4.29 28.69 3.78
C PRO A 162 -4.29 27.55 4.81
N LEU A 163 -4.73 26.34 4.45
CA LEU A 163 -4.70 25.17 5.33
C LEU A 163 -3.31 24.55 5.42
N ILE A 164 -2.66 24.31 4.28
CA ILE A 164 -1.32 23.70 4.18
C ILE A 164 -0.23 24.71 4.56
N GLY A 165 -0.41 25.97 4.15
CA GLY A 165 0.61 27.01 4.23
C GLY A 165 1.39 27.14 2.92
N LYS A 166 1.46 28.37 2.39
CA LYS A 166 2.03 28.67 1.07
C LYS A 166 3.47 28.17 0.88
N GLN A 167 4.32 28.36 1.90
CA GLN A 167 5.73 27.96 1.85
C GLN A 167 5.87 26.44 1.96
N THR A 168 5.16 25.83 2.92
CA THR A 168 5.14 24.38 3.13
C THR A 168 4.65 23.63 1.89
N LEU A 169 3.57 24.10 1.26
CA LEU A 169 3.07 23.53 0.00
C LEU A 169 4.15 23.50 -1.09
N ALA A 170 4.85 24.63 -1.28
CA ALA A 170 5.90 24.72 -2.28
C ALA A 170 7.14 23.88 -1.93
N GLN A 171 7.37 23.56 -0.67
CA GLN A 171 8.48 22.72 -0.22
C GLN A 171 8.14 21.23 -0.35
N ASP A 172 7.01 20.81 0.23
CA ASP A 172 6.58 19.42 0.31
C ASP A 172 6.30 18.85 -1.09
N PHE A 173 5.76 19.66 -2.00
CA PHE A 173 5.47 19.24 -3.37
C PHE A 173 6.73 18.76 -4.14
N PHE A 174 7.90 19.34 -3.86
CA PHE A 174 9.15 18.98 -4.53
C PHE A 174 10.04 18.06 -3.68
N LEU A 175 9.59 17.60 -2.52
CA LEU A 175 10.36 16.74 -1.63
C LEU A 175 10.57 15.35 -2.24
N LEU A 176 9.53 14.81 -2.89
CA LEU A 176 9.56 13.55 -3.64
C LEU A 176 8.74 13.68 -4.92
N PRO A 177 9.10 12.95 -6.00
CA PRO A 177 8.24 12.87 -7.17
C PRO A 177 6.93 12.16 -6.85
N ALA A 178 5.92 12.39 -7.69
CA ALA A 178 4.67 11.63 -7.64
C ALA A 178 4.96 10.13 -7.77
N GLN A 179 4.27 9.32 -6.96
CA GLN A 179 4.47 7.88 -6.88
C GLN A 179 3.53 7.15 -7.83
N PRO A 180 4.01 6.13 -8.57
CA PRO A 180 3.17 5.38 -9.49
C PRO A 180 2.21 4.45 -8.74
N MET A 181 1.06 4.20 -9.36
CA MET A 181 0.07 3.24 -8.88
C MET A 181 -0.07 2.12 -9.89
N ILE A 182 -0.14 0.88 -9.39
CA ILE A 182 -0.35 -0.31 -10.21
C ILE A 182 -1.69 -0.94 -9.90
N SER A 183 -2.31 -1.53 -10.92
CA SER A 183 -3.38 -2.49 -10.77
C SER A 183 -2.87 -3.86 -11.22
N VAL A 184 -3.04 -4.85 -10.35
CA VAL A 184 -2.68 -6.24 -10.60
C VAL A 184 -3.91 -7.12 -10.48
N LYS A 185 -4.05 -8.07 -11.41
CA LYS A 185 -5.01 -9.18 -11.30
C LYS A 185 -4.31 -10.49 -11.63
N CYS A 186 -4.58 -11.50 -10.81
CA CYS A 186 -4.17 -12.88 -11.04
C CYS A 186 -5.43 -13.73 -11.24
N SER A 187 -5.37 -14.72 -12.13
CA SER A 187 -6.46 -15.69 -12.33
C SER A 187 -6.59 -16.71 -11.20
N SER A 188 -5.48 -17.02 -10.54
CA SER A 188 -5.43 -17.89 -9.36
C SER A 188 -4.63 -17.24 -8.26
N PHE A 189 -5.07 -17.46 -7.02
CA PHE A 189 -4.35 -17.02 -5.81
C PHE A 189 -3.63 -18.18 -5.13
N HIS A 190 -3.65 -19.39 -5.70
CA HIS A 190 -2.89 -20.52 -5.16
C HIS A 190 -2.19 -21.30 -6.28
N PHE A 191 -1.19 -22.08 -5.88
CA PHE A 191 -0.51 -23.04 -6.74
C PHE A 191 -0.36 -24.37 -6.01
N LYS A 192 -1.19 -25.34 -6.42
CA LYS A 192 -1.36 -26.62 -5.71
C LYS A 192 -1.62 -26.35 -4.22
N SER A 193 -1.17 -27.22 -3.33
CA SER A 193 -1.26 -27.05 -1.87
C SER A 193 0.00 -26.41 -1.25
N HIS A 194 0.90 -25.86 -2.07
CA HIS A 194 2.22 -25.41 -1.59
C HIS A 194 2.36 -23.90 -1.47
N CYS A 195 1.49 -23.13 -2.14
CA CYS A 195 1.62 -21.68 -2.15
C CYS A 195 0.27 -20.99 -2.34
N VAL A 196 0.06 -19.92 -1.59
CA VAL A 196 -1.11 -19.02 -1.67
C VAL A 196 -0.64 -17.56 -1.66
N LEU A 197 -1.33 -16.68 -2.39
CA LEU A 197 -1.12 -15.24 -2.44
C LEU A 197 -2.26 -14.53 -1.68
N MET A 198 -1.95 -13.48 -0.93
CA MET A 198 -2.94 -12.65 -0.23
C MET A 198 -2.59 -11.17 -0.30
N GLY A 199 -3.60 -10.31 -0.17
CA GLY A 199 -3.49 -8.86 -0.28
C GLY A 199 -2.96 -8.42 -1.64
N ASP A 200 -2.16 -7.34 -1.65
CA ASP A 200 -1.64 -6.76 -2.90
C ASP A 200 -0.80 -7.72 -3.75
N ALA A 201 -0.28 -8.81 -3.17
CA ALA A 201 0.41 -9.85 -3.93
C ALA A 201 -0.57 -10.58 -4.87
N ALA A 202 -1.81 -10.82 -4.43
CA ALA A 202 -2.88 -11.41 -5.20
C ALA A 202 -3.62 -10.37 -6.07
N HIS A 203 -3.96 -9.22 -5.47
CA HIS A 203 -4.84 -8.21 -6.07
C HIS A 203 -4.45 -6.77 -5.68
N ALA A 204 -3.41 -6.22 -6.32
CA ALA A 204 -3.13 -4.79 -6.14
C ALA A 204 -4.25 -3.94 -6.77
N ILE A 205 -5.00 -3.22 -5.93
CA ILE A 205 -6.14 -2.40 -6.33
C ILE A 205 -5.76 -0.92 -6.21
N VAL A 206 -6.13 -0.13 -7.21
CA VAL A 206 -5.90 1.32 -7.20
C VAL A 206 -6.67 1.99 -6.05
N PRO A 207 -6.07 2.99 -5.37
CA PRO A 207 -6.55 3.46 -4.07
C PRO A 207 -7.84 4.27 -4.11
N PHE A 208 -8.48 4.47 -5.28
CA PHE A 208 -9.70 5.28 -5.42
C PHE A 208 -10.88 4.82 -4.55
N PHE A 209 -10.89 3.55 -4.12
CA PHE A 209 -11.90 3.01 -3.20
C PHE A 209 -11.41 2.89 -1.75
N GLY A 210 -10.12 3.08 -1.49
CA GLY A 210 -9.53 2.97 -0.14
C GLY A 210 -9.66 1.59 0.53
N GLN A 211 -9.86 0.52 -0.25
CA GLN A 211 -10.18 -0.81 0.28
C GLN A 211 -9.06 -1.86 0.16
N GLY A 212 -7.87 -1.55 -0.39
CA GLY A 212 -6.82 -2.56 -0.59
C GLY A 212 -6.42 -3.31 0.69
N MET A 213 -6.18 -2.57 1.77
CA MET A 213 -5.91 -3.16 3.09
C MET A 213 -7.09 -3.98 3.62
N ASN A 214 -8.32 -3.47 3.51
CA ASN A 214 -9.51 -4.18 4.01
C ASN A 214 -9.75 -5.48 3.25
N ALA A 215 -9.58 -5.48 1.92
CA ALA A 215 -9.66 -6.68 1.10
C ALA A 215 -8.56 -7.68 1.48
N GLY A 216 -7.33 -7.22 1.72
CA GLY A 216 -6.25 -8.09 2.22
C GLY A 216 -6.53 -8.68 3.62
N PHE A 217 -7.19 -7.93 4.51
CA PHE A 217 -7.64 -8.48 5.80
C PHE A 217 -8.79 -9.48 5.63
N GLU A 218 -9.69 -9.23 4.70
CA GLU A 218 -10.76 -10.18 4.35
C GLU A 218 -10.20 -11.47 3.73
N ASP A 219 -9.12 -11.41 2.93
CA ASP A 219 -8.43 -12.62 2.46
C ASP A 219 -7.98 -13.51 3.61
N CYS A 220 -7.33 -12.91 4.63
CA CYS A 220 -6.86 -13.64 5.81
C CYS A 220 -8.03 -14.29 6.56
N LEU A 221 -9.13 -13.56 6.73
CA LEU A 221 -10.32 -14.05 7.43
C LEU A 221 -10.98 -15.21 6.66
N VAL A 222 -11.21 -15.04 5.36
CA VAL A 222 -11.82 -16.10 4.53
C VAL A 222 -10.91 -17.33 4.51
N PHE A 223 -9.59 -17.16 4.45
CA PHE A 223 -8.67 -18.28 4.52
C PHE A 223 -8.77 -19.03 5.86
N ASP A 224 -8.82 -18.32 6.98
CA ASP A 224 -8.99 -18.90 8.32
C ASP A 224 -10.32 -19.68 8.44
N GLU A 225 -11.43 -19.11 7.95
CA GLU A 225 -12.73 -19.79 7.89
C GLU A 225 -12.69 -21.09 7.07
N LEU A 226 -11.90 -21.12 5.99
CA LEU A 226 -11.71 -22.32 5.18
C LEU A 226 -10.83 -23.36 5.89
N MET A 227 -9.80 -22.93 6.62
CA MET A 227 -8.96 -23.82 7.43
C MET A 227 -9.78 -24.52 8.52
N ASP A 228 -10.67 -23.79 9.20
CA ASP A 228 -11.61 -24.37 10.17
C ASP A 228 -12.56 -25.37 9.49
N LYS A 229 -13.18 -24.96 8.37
CA LYS A 229 -14.16 -25.77 7.65
C LYS A 229 -13.58 -27.08 7.11
N PHE A 230 -12.33 -27.08 6.70
CA PHE A 230 -11.65 -28.21 6.08
C PHE A 230 -10.62 -28.88 7.00
N ASN A 231 -10.64 -28.59 8.30
CA ASN A 231 -9.74 -29.18 9.31
C ASN A 231 -8.25 -29.07 8.97
N ASN A 232 -7.84 -27.89 8.50
CA ASN A 232 -6.48 -27.58 8.06
C ASN A 232 -5.97 -28.42 6.87
N ASP A 233 -6.87 -28.94 6.03
CA ASP A 233 -6.50 -29.53 4.74
C ASP A 233 -6.14 -28.42 3.73
N LEU A 234 -4.85 -28.34 3.37
CA LEU A 234 -4.23 -27.28 2.55
C LEU A 234 -4.40 -27.49 1.05
#